data_AF-A0A3M1DBA0-F1
#
_entry.id   AF-A0A3M1DBA0-F1
#
_cell.length_a   1.000
_cell.length_b   1.000
_cell.length_c   1.000
_cell.angle_alpha   90.00
_cell.angle_beta   90.00
_cell.angle_gamma   90.00
#
_symmetry.space_group_name_H-M   'P 1'
#
loop_
_entity.id
_entity.type
_entity.pdbx_description
1 polymer ?
#
loop_
_entity_poly.entity_id
_entity_poly.type
_entity_poly.pdbx_seq_one_letter_code
_entity_poly.pdbx_strand_id
1 'polypeptide(L)'
;MRNCIFDSCWANAGGAGIACLRTSVEGANPRIENCVFRNCQTDYRGGGLLILSSSPSILDCVFENNGASQGGAVYCAGVSYVDTTGRARPVFSNCLFSRNGGWSFIGGAAVIAGTADASFLGCTFYANEAWQGGSALYLTKATATVQRSIIAYGHDGSGYDPVECDSVTQLPGFICCDIYGNDRGDWTGCLSIYQGINNNFSSDPMFCDTMNNDFHVNPSSPCAPGNNSCLGLVGAYDAVCGGAYTGPYWFVATYGNDTTGNGSMAAPFATIQHGIDVASFGDTIMILPGTYSGPGNREVNFKGKAVVVTSQFGPDSTTIECDSLRGFTFENQEDTLSVLSGLTIRHASEEAVWCDGASPL
;
A
#
# COMPACT_ATOMS: atom_id res chain seq x y z
N MET A 1 8.82 3.70 -10.33
CA MET A 1 8.99 2.54 -9.41
C MET A 1 7.68 1.78 -9.42
N ARG A 2 7.74 0.46 -9.58
CA ARG A 2 6.55 -0.40 -9.62
C ARG A 2 6.83 -1.67 -8.83
N ASN A 3 5.84 -2.18 -8.11
CA ASN A 3 5.91 -3.50 -7.47
C ASN A 3 7.08 -3.62 -6.46
N CYS A 4 7.34 -2.55 -5.72
CA CYS A 4 8.42 -2.51 -4.73
C CYS A 4 7.84 -2.57 -3.32
N ILE A 5 8.56 -3.21 -2.41
CA ILE A 5 8.24 -3.23 -0.97
C ILE A 5 9.37 -2.51 -0.24
N PHE A 6 9.04 -1.41 0.41
CA PHE A 6 9.89 -0.68 1.34
C PHE A 6 9.45 -1.10 2.73
N ASP A 7 10.22 -1.99 3.37
CA ASP A 7 9.90 -2.54 4.68
C ASP A 7 10.98 -2.16 5.69
N SER A 8 10.55 -1.63 6.83
CA SER A 8 11.43 -1.34 7.97
C SER A 8 12.60 -0.40 7.60
N CYS A 9 12.39 0.46 6.61
CA CYS A 9 13.38 1.45 6.20
C CYS A 9 13.50 2.54 7.26
N TRP A 10 14.71 3.04 7.49
CA TRP A 10 14.97 4.10 8.45
C TRP A 10 15.75 5.25 7.83
N ALA A 11 15.34 6.50 8.13
CA ALA A 11 16.08 7.69 7.72
C ALA A 11 16.15 8.77 8.80
N ASN A 12 17.29 9.44 8.91
CA ASN A 12 17.52 10.57 9.82
C ASN A 12 16.66 11.80 9.48
N ALA A 13 16.55 12.14 8.19
CA ALA A 13 16.07 13.46 7.74
C ALA A 13 14.65 13.44 7.12
N GLY A 14 14.09 12.25 6.88
CA GLY A 14 12.77 12.06 6.29
C GLY A 14 12.77 11.19 5.03
N GLY A 15 11.59 10.69 4.66
CA GLY A 15 11.36 9.87 3.46
C GLY A 15 12.07 8.53 3.52
N ALA A 16 11.87 7.76 4.60
CA ALA A 16 12.67 6.55 4.83
C ALA A 16 12.51 5.50 3.72
N GLY A 17 11.34 5.42 3.08
CA GLY A 17 11.19 4.71 1.82
C GLY A 17 11.74 5.51 0.64
N ILE A 18 11.12 6.66 0.35
CA ILE A 18 11.47 7.52 -0.79
C ILE A 18 11.46 9.00 -0.39
N ALA A 19 12.42 9.76 -0.91
CA ALA A 19 12.42 11.23 -0.86
C ALA A 19 12.42 11.83 -2.28
N CYS A 20 11.37 12.59 -2.61
CA CYS A 20 11.25 13.36 -3.85
C CYS A 20 11.59 14.83 -3.54
N LEU A 21 12.78 15.27 -3.95
CA LEU A 21 13.33 16.58 -3.58
C LEU A 21 13.61 17.44 -4.81
N ARG A 22 13.34 18.75 -4.71
CA ARG A 22 13.80 19.74 -5.69
C ARG A 22 15.24 20.17 -5.37
N THR A 23 16.16 20.10 -6.34
CA THR A 23 17.58 20.44 -6.13
C THR A 23 18.07 21.70 -6.85
N SER A 24 17.35 22.26 -7.82
CA SER A 24 17.77 23.52 -8.48
C SER A 24 16.67 24.27 -9.24
N VAL A 25 15.90 23.62 -10.12
CA VAL A 25 14.82 24.28 -10.89
C VAL A 25 13.57 23.42 -11.07
N GLU A 26 13.69 22.09 -11.12
CA GLU A 26 12.57 21.16 -11.30
C GLU A 26 12.43 20.20 -10.10
N GLY A 27 11.18 19.84 -9.78
CA GLY A 27 10.87 18.82 -8.78
C GLY A 27 11.11 17.40 -9.29
N ALA A 28 11.36 16.46 -8.37
CA ALA A 28 11.47 15.04 -8.70
C ALA A 28 10.08 14.42 -8.79
N ASN A 29 9.62 14.07 -10.00
CA ASN A 29 8.24 13.65 -10.24
C ASN A 29 8.14 12.17 -10.68
N PRO A 30 8.58 11.19 -9.86
CA PRO A 30 8.46 9.78 -10.23
C PRO A 30 6.99 9.34 -10.26
N ARG A 31 6.73 8.30 -11.05
CA ARG A 31 5.53 7.46 -10.92
C ARG A 31 5.85 6.29 -10.00
N ILE A 32 5.07 6.15 -8.93
CA ILE A 32 5.15 5.10 -7.91
C ILE A 32 3.82 4.33 -8.01
N GLU A 33 3.88 3.05 -8.31
CA GLU A 33 2.67 2.25 -8.55
C GLU A 33 2.81 0.88 -7.91
N ASN A 34 1.74 0.37 -7.29
CA ASN A 34 1.74 -0.96 -6.68
C ASN A 34 2.91 -1.16 -5.71
N CYS A 35 3.25 -0.14 -4.95
CA CYS A 35 4.31 -0.23 -3.95
C CYS A 35 3.72 -0.31 -2.55
N VAL A 36 4.40 -1.03 -1.67
CA VAL A 36 4.07 -1.11 -0.24
C VAL A 36 5.17 -0.41 0.54
N PHE A 37 4.80 0.56 1.36
CA PHE A 37 5.64 1.21 2.36
C PHE A 37 5.14 0.77 3.72
N ARG A 38 5.91 -0.07 4.41
CA ARG A 38 5.51 -0.56 5.72
C ARG A 38 6.61 -0.46 6.76
N ASN A 39 6.23 -0.20 8.00
CA ASN A 39 7.15 -0.09 9.13
C ASN A 39 8.30 0.91 8.90
N CYS A 40 8.17 1.84 7.95
CA CYS A 40 9.22 2.79 7.65
C CYS A 40 9.19 3.94 8.67
N GLN A 41 10.36 4.29 9.19
CA GLN A 41 10.49 5.18 10.35
C GLN A 41 11.50 6.31 10.11
N THR A 42 11.19 7.48 10.63
CA THR A 42 12.11 8.63 10.66
C THR A 42 11.82 9.51 11.87
N ASP A 43 12.83 10.18 12.42
CA ASP A 43 12.62 11.15 13.50
C ASP A 43 12.05 12.49 12.99
N TYR A 44 11.93 12.67 11.66
CA TYR A 44 11.56 13.94 11.06
C TYR A 44 10.28 13.86 10.21
N ARG A 45 10.39 13.69 8.88
CA ARG A 45 9.25 13.96 7.97
C ARG A 45 8.99 12.80 7.02
N GLY A 46 7.77 12.27 7.02
CA GLY A 46 7.32 11.27 6.06
C GLY A 46 8.01 9.92 6.25
N GLY A 47 7.42 9.02 7.04
CA GLY A 47 8.01 7.70 7.30
C GLY A 47 8.17 6.89 6.02
N GLY A 48 7.14 6.83 5.18
CA GLY A 48 7.21 6.20 3.87
C GLY A 48 7.76 7.14 2.79
N LEU A 49 7.18 8.32 2.67
CA LEU A 49 7.41 9.22 1.53
C LEU A 49 7.56 10.68 1.95
N LEU A 50 8.67 11.29 1.54
CA LEU A 50 8.91 12.73 1.66
C LEU A 50 8.79 13.38 0.27
N ILE A 51 7.99 14.45 0.16
CA ILE A 51 7.77 15.19 -1.08
C ILE A 51 8.03 16.66 -0.82
N LEU A 52 9.12 17.20 -1.38
CA LEU A 52 9.46 18.61 -1.28
C LEU A 52 9.50 19.25 -2.67
N SER A 53 8.55 20.15 -2.92
CA SER A 53 8.40 20.91 -4.18
C SER A 53 8.44 20.03 -5.41
N SER A 54 7.71 18.92 -5.31
CA SER A 54 7.66 17.85 -6.29
C SER A 54 6.21 17.36 -6.42
N SER A 55 5.90 16.75 -7.55
CA SER A 55 4.54 16.34 -7.95
C SER A 55 4.55 14.89 -8.48
N PRO A 56 4.97 13.90 -7.67
CA PRO A 56 4.89 12.50 -8.05
C PRO A 56 3.44 12.03 -8.28
N SER A 57 3.30 10.97 -9.06
CA SER A 57 2.05 10.21 -9.15
C SER A 57 2.20 8.92 -8.34
N ILE A 58 1.29 8.69 -7.41
CA ILE A 58 1.25 7.53 -6.52
C ILE A 58 -0.07 6.80 -6.80
N LEU A 59 0.01 5.55 -7.23
CA LEU A 59 -1.13 4.78 -7.69
C LEU A 59 -1.15 3.40 -7.05
N ASP A 60 -2.29 2.96 -6.52
CA ASP A 60 -2.49 1.59 -6.01
C ASP A 60 -1.42 1.21 -4.97
N CYS A 61 -0.99 2.18 -4.15
CA CYS A 61 0.06 1.98 -3.15
C CYS A 61 -0.51 1.80 -1.75
N VAL A 62 0.23 1.08 -0.91
CA VAL A 62 -0.10 0.87 0.50
C VAL A 62 0.94 1.55 1.38
N PHE A 63 0.47 2.37 2.33
CA PHE A 63 1.26 2.94 3.40
C PHE A 63 0.74 2.39 4.73
N GLU A 64 1.46 1.45 5.32
CA GLU A 64 1.04 0.74 6.53
C GLU A 64 2.03 0.92 7.68
N ASN A 65 1.55 1.27 8.87
CA ASN A 65 2.37 1.28 10.09
C ASN A 65 3.67 2.09 9.96
N ASN A 66 3.63 3.21 9.23
CA ASN A 66 4.79 4.10 9.09
C ASN A 66 4.78 5.17 10.18
N GLY A 67 5.97 5.60 10.60
CA GLY A 67 6.16 6.56 11.68
C GLY A 67 7.10 7.71 11.30
N ALA A 68 6.70 8.94 11.63
CA ALA A 68 7.52 10.14 11.53
C ALA A 68 7.05 11.17 12.55
N SER A 69 7.89 12.11 12.99
CA SER A 69 7.41 13.20 13.86
C SER A 69 6.42 14.13 13.16
N GLN A 70 6.48 14.22 11.82
CA GLN A 70 5.49 14.91 10.99
C GLN A 70 5.09 14.05 9.78
N GLY A 71 3.80 13.71 9.70
CA GLY A 71 3.23 12.92 8.61
C GLY A 71 3.74 11.48 8.66
N GLY A 72 3.10 10.65 9.48
CA GLY A 72 3.56 9.29 9.77
C GLY A 72 3.90 8.48 8.52
N ALA A 73 3.04 8.51 7.50
CA ALA A 73 3.37 7.95 6.19
C ALA A 73 4.01 8.99 5.26
N VAL A 74 3.35 10.13 5.09
CA VAL A 74 3.69 11.10 4.04
C VAL A 74 3.88 12.48 4.61
N TYR A 75 4.98 13.12 4.22
CA TYR A 75 5.14 14.56 4.37
C TYR A 75 5.27 15.21 3.00
N CYS A 76 4.40 16.18 2.70
CA CYS A 76 4.43 16.95 1.47
C CYS A 76 4.53 18.44 1.78
N ALA A 77 5.49 19.14 1.16
CA ALA A 77 5.56 20.59 1.24
C ALA A 77 6.03 21.26 -0.05
N GLY A 78 5.41 22.39 -0.40
CA GLY A 78 5.92 23.31 -1.41
C GLY A 78 6.89 24.34 -0.83
N VAL A 79 7.80 24.89 -1.64
CA VAL A 79 8.69 25.98 -1.21
C VAL A 79 7.92 27.29 -1.07
N SER A 80 8.35 28.12 -0.10
CA SER A 80 7.75 29.41 0.23
C SER A 80 8.38 30.62 -0.50
N TYR A 81 9.33 30.41 -1.42
CA TYR A 81 10.07 31.52 -2.04
C TYR A 81 9.43 31.96 -3.36
N VAL A 82 8.65 33.05 -3.30
CA VAL A 82 8.29 34.06 -4.34
C VAL A 82 7.85 33.63 -5.76
N ASP A 83 7.84 32.35 -6.09
CA ASP A 83 7.48 31.84 -7.41
C ASP A 83 6.36 30.81 -7.30
N THR A 84 5.24 31.08 -7.98
CA THR A 84 4.07 30.20 -8.06
C THR A 84 4.35 28.89 -8.80
N THR A 85 5.52 28.74 -9.43
CA THR A 85 5.95 27.50 -10.11
C THR A 85 6.39 26.38 -9.17
N GLY A 86 6.67 26.68 -7.88
CA GLY A 86 7.24 25.71 -6.92
C GLY A 86 6.24 24.87 -6.11
N ARG A 87 4.95 24.86 -6.45
CA ARG A 87 3.93 24.11 -5.69
C ARG A 87 4.13 22.60 -5.83
N ALA A 88 4.13 21.89 -4.71
CA ALA A 88 4.06 20.43 -4.71
C ALA A 88 2.62 19.98 -4.97
N ARG A 89 2.40 19.20 -6.03
CA ARG A 89 1.07 18.70 -6.43
C ARG A 89 1.06 17.18 -6.62
N PRO A 90 1.36 16.40 -5.56
CA PRO A 90 1.29 14.96 -5.68
C PRO A 90 -0.15 14.50 -5.86
N VAL A 91 -0.32 13.41 -6.61
CA VAL A 91 -1.61 12.74 -6.80
C VAL A 91 -1.50 11.33 -6.23
N PHE A 92 -2.36 11.02 -5.27
CA PHE A 92 -2.56 9.69 -4.71
C PHE A 92 -3.88 9.15 -5.24
N SER A 93 -3.82 8.03 -5.94
CA SER A 93 -4.99 7.36 -6.51
C SER A 93 -5.07 5.93 -5.96
N ASN A 94 -6.23 5.52 -5.46
CA ASN A 94 -6.48 4.16 -4.98
C ASN A 94 -5.48 3.70 -3.90
N CYS A 95 -5.02 4.63 -3.07
CA CYS A 95 -4.00 4.34 -2.07
C CYS A 95 -4.64 4.03 -0.71
N LEU A 96 -4.07 3.06 -0.01
CA LEU A 96 -4.41 2.75 1.37
C LEU A 96 -3.39 3.39 2.32
N PHE A 97 -3.87 4.11 3.32
CA PHE A 97 -3.08 4.61 4.45
C PHE A 97 -3.65 3.99 5.73
N SER A 98 -3.00 2.96 6.26
CA SER A 98 -3.47 2.24 7.44
C SER A 98 -2.49 2.32 8.61
N ARG A 99 -3.00 2.65 9.81
CA ARG A 99 -2.23 2.60 11.07
C ARG A 99 -0.92 3.40 11.06
N ASN A 100 -0.86 4.51 10.34
CA ASN A 100 0.33 5.36 10.33
C ASN A 100 0.27 6.38 11.48
N GLY A 101 1.44 6.70 12.03
CA GLY A 101 1.60 7.83 12.95
C GLY A 101 1.86 7.50 14.43
N GLY A 102 2.09 6.24 14.83
CA GLY A 102 2.28 5.85 16.24
C GLY A 102 3.43 6.54 17.03
N TRP A 103 4.26 7.36 16.38
CA TRP A 103 5.31 8.19 17.00
C TRP A 103 5.21 9.66 16.54
N SER A 104 4.13 10.02 15.84
CA SER A 104 3.95 11.30 15.18
C SER A 104 3.47 12.34 16.16
N PHE A 105 4.24 13.41 16.28
CA PHE A 105 3.78 14.60 16.96
C PHE A 105 2.72 15.32 16.13
N ILE A 106 2.82 15.34 14.79
CA ILE A 106 1.91 16.11 13.94
C ILE A 106 1.47 15.32 12.70
N GLY A 107 0.16 15.09 12.57
CA GLY A 107 -0.46 14.46 11.40
C GLY A 107 -0.16 12.96 11.30
N GLY A 108 -1.21 12.14 11.34
CA GLY A 108 -1.05 10.69 11.47
C GLY A 108 -0.65 10.04 10.16
N ALA A 109 -1.53 10.10 9.15
CA ALA A 109 -1.20 9.58 7.83
C ALA A 109 -0.34 10.55 7.02
N ALA A 110 -0.84 11.76 6.77
CA ALA A 110 -0.14 12.72 5.93
C ALA A 110 -0.17 14.15 6.45
N VAL A 111 0.96 14.84 6.33
CA VAL A 111 1.08 16.29 6.51
C VAL A 111 1.27 16.95 5.15
N ILE A 112 0.40 17.92 4.83
CA ILE A 112 0.52 18.77 3.65
C ILE A 112 0.78 20.20 4.09
N ALA A 113 1.91 20.78 3.67
CA ALA A 113 2.43 22.02 4.24
C ALA A 113 2.88 23.05 3.20
N GLY A 114 2.88 24.32 3.60
CA GLY A 114 3.34 25.43 2.76
C GLY A 114 2.51 25.55 1.49
N THR A 115 3.13 25.77 0.34
CA THR A 115 2.41 26.00 -0.92
C THR A 115 1.91 24.72 -1.62
N ALA A 116 1.88 23.59 -0.92
CA ALA A 116 1.45 22.31 -1.46
C ALA A 116 -0.07 22.25 -1.71
N ASP A 117 -0.45 21.42 -2.67
CA ASP A 117 -1.81 21.23 -3.15
C ASP A 117 -1.96 19.76 -3.59
N ALA A 118 -2.23 18.88 -2.63
CA ALA A 118 -2.23 17.43 -2.82
C ALA A 118 -3.62 16.91 -3.20
N SER A 119 -3.66 15.90 -4.09
CA SER A 119 -4.92 15.24 -4.48
C SER A 119 -4.96 13.80 -3.99
N PHE A 120 -6.07 13.41 -3.37
CA PHE A 120 -6.38 12.06 -2.95
C PHE A 120 -7.68 11.60 -3.63
N LEU A 121 -7.58 10.63 -4.52
CA LEU A 121 -8.69 10.11 -5.31
C LEU A 121 -8.86 8.62 -5.02
N GLY A 122 -10.05 8.20 -4.59
CA GLY A 122 -10.27 6.78 -4.31
C GLY A 122 -9.39 6.28 -3.17
N CYS A 123 -9.01 7.10 -2.19
CA CYS A 123 -8.09 6.65 -1.13
C CYS A 123 -8.85 6.15 0.11
N THR A 124 -8.22 5.29 0.90
CA THR A 124 -8.74 4.88 2.21
C THR A 124 -7.72 5.24 3.28
N PHE A 125 -8.14 6.03 4.28
CA PHE A 125 -7.38 6.31 5.49
C PHE A 125 -8.04 5.57 6.64
N TYR A 126 -7.34 4.59 7.22
CA TYR A 126 -7.89 3.72 8.27
C TYR A 126 -7.01 3.70 9.50
N ALA A 127 -7.59 3.99 10.68
CA ALA A 127 -6.91 3.84 11.97
C ALA A 127 -5.54 4.51 12.06
N ASN A 128 -5.34 5.62 11.35
CA ASN A 128 -4.14 6.44 11.50
C ASN A 128 -4.22 7.22 12.81
N GLU A 129 -3.07 7.52 13.40
CA GLU A 129 -2.97 8.09 14.74
C GLU A 129 -2.09 9.34 14.74
N ALA A 130 -2.53 10.39 15.43
CA ALA A 130 -1.70 11.57 15.65
C ALA A 130 -1.75 12.02 17.12
N TRP A 131 -0.61 12.48 17.65
CA TRP A 131 -0.60 13.19 18.93
C TRP A 131 -0.98 14.65 18.82
N GLN A 132 -0.78 15.30 17.68
CA GLN A 132 -1.29 16.65 17.40
C GLN A 132 -1.72 16.74 15.94
N GLY A 133 -2.74 17.55 15.67
CA GLY A 133 -3.27 17.70 14.32
C GLY A 133 -4.05 16.48 13.83
N GLY A 134 -4.38 16.45 12.54
CA GLY A 134 -5.36 15.50 12.04
C GLY A 134 -4.83 14.07 11.88
N SER A 135 -5.62 13.10 12.33
CA SER A 135 -5.24 11.68 12.29
C SER A 135 -5.05 11.17 10.85
N ALA A 136 -5.90 11.58 9.92
CA ALA A 136 -5.70 11.30 8.49
C ALA A 136 -4.84 12.38 7.81
N LEU A 137 -5.28 13.64 7.87
CA LEU A 137 -4.60 14.74 7.17
C LEU A 137 -4.38 15.94 8.09
N TYR A 138 -3.18 16.50 8.07
CA TYR A 138 -2.88 17.80 8.67
C TYR A 138 -2.47 18.79 7.57
N LEU A 139 -3.25 19.86 7.38
CA LEU A 139 -3.02 20.89 6.38
C LEU A 139 -2.51 22.15 7.07
N THR A 140 -1.28 22.59 6.76
CA THR A 140 -0.73 23.85 7.29
C THR A 140 -0.27 24.81 6.20
N LYS A 141 -0.97 25.94 6.07
CA LYS A 141 -0.78 26.93 4.98
C LYS A 141 -0.93 26.35 3.55
N ALA A 142 -1.45 25.13 3.45
CA ALA A 142 -1.58 24.34 2.23
C ALA A 142 -3.05 24.01 1.95
N THR A 143 -3.30 23.31 0.84
CA THR A 143 -4.63 22.78 0.51
C THR A 143 -4.54 21.32 0.06
N ALA A 144 -5.69 20.66 0.04
CA ALA A 144 -5.85 19.33 -0.53
C ALA A 144 -7.21 19.17 -1.20
N THR A 145 -7.29 18.29 -2.18
CA THR A 145 -8.56 17.81 -2.74
C THR A 145 -8.70 16.33 -2.43
N VAL A 146 -9.79 15.96 -1.76
CA VAL A 146 -10.12 14.57 -1.41
C VAL A 146 -11.41 14.21 -2.11
N GLN A 147 -11.36 13.15 -2.91
CA GLN A 147 -12.49 12.71 -3.71
C GLN A 147 -12.66 11.20 -3.65
N ARG A 148 -13.91 10.72 -3.56
CA ARG A 148 -14.23 9.28 -3.57
C ARG A 148 -13.43 8.50 -2.54
N SER A 149 -13.17 9.08 -1.38
CA SER A 149 -12.24 8.53 -0.40
C SER A 149 -12.92 8.26 0.93
N ILE A 150 -12.43 7.26 1.66
CA ILE A 150 -12.87 6.92 3.02
C ILE A 150 -11.84 7.46 4.02
N ILE A 151 -12.31 8.13 5.07
CA ILE A 151 -11.51 8.44 6.26
C ILE A 151 -12.22 7.85 7.48
N ALA A 152 -11.68 6.78 8.04
CA ALA A 152 -12.38 6.03 9.07
C ALA A 152 -11.50 5.61 10.22
N TYR A 153 -12.11 5.57 11.40
CA TYR A 153 -11.53 5.06 12.64
C TYR A 153 -10.19 5.72 13.01
N GLY A 154 -9.94 6.95 12.57
CA GLY A 154 -8.74 7.68 12.93
C GLY A 154 -8.70 7.94 14.43
N HIS A 155 -7.57 7.62 15.04
CA HIS A 155 -7.35 7.77 16.46
C HIS A 155 -6.60 9.04 16.79
N ASP A 156 -6.93 9.63 17.92
CA ASP A 156 -6.20 10.77 18.44
C ASP A 156 -5.72 10.50 19.87
N GLY A 157 -4.50 10.94 20.17
CA GLY A 157 -3.96 10.87 21.52
C GLY A 157 -4.24 12.12 22.37
N SER A 158 -4.86 13.16 21.81
CA SER A 158 -4.95 14.48 22.46
C SER A 158 -6.17 15.33 22.06
N GLY A 159 -7.13 14.76 21.35
CA GLY A 159 -8.11 15.50 20.57
C GLY A 159 -7.69 15.72 19.14
N TYR A 160 -8.20 16.69 18.40
CA TYR A 160 -7.95 16.90 16.96
C TYR A 160 -8.79 16.04 16.01
N ASP A 161 -9.29 16.71 14.97
CA ASP A 161 -10.23 16.16 14.02
C ASP A 161 -9.55 15.16 13.05
N PRO A 162 -10.28 14.29 12.33
CA PRO A 162 -9.65 13.43 11.33
C PRO A 162 -8.88 14.21 10.26
N VAL A 163 -9.31 15.43 9.97
CA VAL A 163 -8.59 16.40 9.13
C VAL A 163 -8.50 17.72 9.86
N GLU A 164 -7.28 18.18 10.08
CA GLU A 164 -7.00 19.44 10.76
C GLU A 164 -6.49 20.48 9.75
N CYS A 165 -7.01 21.70 9.84
CA CYS A 165 -6.65 22.82 8.99
C CYS A 165 -6.04 23.96 9.81
N ASP A 166 -4.72 24.07 9.82
CA ASP A 166 -3.97 25.13 10.47
C ASP A 166 -3.55 26.22 9.47
N SER A 167 -3.93 27.46 9.74
CA SER A 167 -3.44 28.62 8.97
C SER A 167 -3.65 28.50 7.45
N VAL A 168 -4.69 27.77 7.02
CA VAL A 168 -5.00 27.55 5.61
C VAL A 168 -5.60 28.80 4.98
N THR A 169 -5.16 29.16 3.78
CA THR A 169 -5.72 30.30 3.04
C THR A 169 -6.92 29.92 2.18
N GLN A 170 -7.10 28.62 1.94
CA GLN A 170 -8.20 28.03 1.20
C GLN A 170 -8.58 26.72 1.89
N LEU A 171 -9.88 26.47 2.08
CA LEU A 171 -10.36 25.21 2.63
C LEU A 171 -10.15 24.05 1.64
N PRO A 172 -9.89 22.83 2.13
CA PRO A 172 -9.72 21.66 1.28
C PRO A 172 -11.02 21.30 0.54
N GLY A 173 -10.90 20.71 -0.64
CA GLY A 173 -12.07 20.20 -1.38
C GLY A 173 -12.45 18.80 -0.93
N PHE A 174 -13.72 18.57 -0.59
CA PHE A 174 -14.27 17.23 -0.31
C PHE A 174 -15.47 16.95 -1.19
N ILE A 175 -15.40 15.86 -1.96
CA ILE A 175 -16.46 15.43 -2.87
C ILE A 175 -16.58 13.92 -2.79
N CYS A 176 -17.79 13.41 -2.57
CA CYS A 176 -18.02 11.97 -2.53
C CYS A 176 -17.17 11.22 -1.52
N CYS A 177 -16.98 11.79 -0.33
CA CYS A 177 -16.22 11.17 0.74
C CYS A 177 -17.12 10.58 1.81
N ASP A 178 -16.68 9.45 2.37
CA ASP A 178 -17.24 8.88 3.58
C ASP A 178 -16.27 9.12 4.73
N ILE A 179 -16.71 9.84 5.75
CA ILE A 179 -15.92 10.04 6.97
C ILE A 179 -16.71 9.44 8.11
N TYR A 180 -16.13 8.44 8.79
CA TYR A 180 -16.87 7.60 9.72
C TYR A 180 -16.06 7.09 10.92
N GLY A 181 -16.65 7.16 12.11
CA GLY A 181 -16.13 6.50 13.31
C GLY A 181 -14.82 7.06 13.85
N ASN A 182 -14.49 8.32 13.58
CA ASN A 182 -13.27 8.96 14.09
C ASN A 182 -13.48 9.50 15.53
N ASP A 183 -12.45 9.45 16.39
CA ASP A 183 -12.56 9.69 17.85
C ASP A 183 -13.12 11.08 18.22
N ARG A 184 -12.85 12.11 17.41
CA ARG A 184 -13.35 13.49 17.59
C ARG A 184 -14.63 13.81 16.81
N GLY A 185 -15.19 12.82 16.12
CA GLY A 185 -16.28 12.99 15.17
C GLY A 185 -15.80 13.07 13.73
N ASP A 186 -16.74 12.91 12.81
CA ASP A 186 -16.43 12.67 11.40
C ASP A 186 -16.34 13.96 10.58
N TRP A 187 -17.35 14.81 10.69
CA TRP A 187 -17.43 16.06 9.95
C TRP A 187 -17.28 17.25 10.91
N THR A 188 -16.13 17.31 11.57
CA THR A 188 -15.81 18.33 12.59
C THR A 188 -14.73 19.30 12.10
N GLY A 189 -14.45 20.34 12.89
CA GLY A 189 -13.46 21.37 12.56
C GLY A 189 -13.68 22.01 11.19
N CYS A 190 -12.63 22.04 10.38
CA CYS A 190 -12.69 22.59 9.01
C CYS A 190 -13.56 21.75 8.05
N LEU A 191 -13.97 20.54 8.45
CA LEU A 191 -14.84 19.69 7.64
C LEU A 191 -16.34 19.90 7.89
N SER A 192 -16.71 20.63 8.95
CA SER A 192 -18.11 20.81 9.36
C SER A 192 -19.05 21.37 8.28
N ILE A 193 -18.50 22.05 7.28
CA ILE A 193 -19.27 22.62 6.17
C ILE A 193 -19.56 21.63 5.03
N TYR A 194 -18.94 20.45 5.03
CA TYR A 194 -19.00 19.51 3.91
C TYR A 194 -19.99 18.37 4.10
N GLN A 195 -20.49 18.12 5.32
CA GLN A 195 -21.41 17.02 5.58
C GLN A 195 -22.71 17.17 4.77
N GLY A 196 -23.07 16.14 4.00
CA GLY A 196 -24.26 16.16 3.14
C GLY A 196 -24.14 17.05 1.90
N ILE A 197 -23.00 17.72 1.69
CA ILE A 197 -22.72 18.55 0.51
C ILE A 197 -21.86 17.74 -0.45
N ASN A 198 -22.03 17.93 -1.77
CA ASN A 198 -21.25 17.23 -2.81
C ASN A 198 -21.23 15.71 -2.63
N ASN A 199 -22.36 15.14 -2.18
CA ASN A 199 -22.54 13.72 -1.88
C ASN A 199 -21.57 13.14 -0.83
N ASN A 200 -21.07 13.98 0.07
CA ASN A 200 -20.33 13.52 1.24
C ASN A 200 -21.28 12.96 2.31
N PHE A 201 -20.88 11.89 2.99
CA PHE A 201 -21.69 11.21 4.00
C PHE A 201 -20.85 10.68 5.17
N SER A 202 -21.53 10.17 6.19
CA SER A 202 -20.93 9.51 7.35
C SER A 202 -21.78 8.28 7.63
N SER A 203 -21.28 7.13 7.20
CA SER A 203 -21.91 5.82 7.40
C SER A 203 -20.82 4.77 7.59
N ASP A 204 -21.11 3.67 8.27
CA ASP A 204 -20.10 2.61 8.42
C ASP A 204 -19.64 2.12 7.04
N PRO A 205 -18.33 2.20 6.70
CA PRO A 205 -17.83 1.72 5.43
C PRO A 205 -18.00 0.21 5.25
N MET A 206 -18.31 -0.55 6.31
CA MET A 206 -18.50 -2.00 6.28
C MET A 206 -17.32 -2.72 5.62
N PHE A 207 -16.10 -2.42 6.07
CA PHE A 207 -14.91 -3.14 5.63
C PHE A 207 -15.03 -4.64 5.92
N CYS A 208 -14.48 -5.47 5.05
CA CYS A 208 -14.66 -6.91 5.10
C CYS A 208 -13.95 -7.58 6.27
N ASP A 209 -12.66 -7.30 6.47
CA ASP A 209 -11.88 -7.84 7.59
C ASP A 209 -10.63 -6.99 7.87
N THR A 210 -10.80 -5.95 8.69
CA THR A 210 -9.72 -5.02 9.02
C THR A 210 -8.64 -5.61 9.93
N MET A 211 -8.93 -6.74 10.61
CA MET A 211 -7.95 -7.46 11.43
C MET A 211 -6.92 -8.19 10.57
N ASN A 212 -7.31 -8.58 9.35
CA ASN A 212 -6.46 -9.25 8.37
C ASN A 212 -6.09 -8.37 7.17
N ASN A 213 -6.17 -7.04 7.34
CA ASN A 213 -5.83 -6.04 6.31
C ASN A 213 -6.70 -6.08 5.04
N ASP A 214 -7.89 -6.67 5.12
CA ASP A 214 -8.87 -6.64 4.04
C ASP A 214 -9.76 -5.39 4.16
N PHE A 215 -9.36 -4.36 3.43
CA PHE A 215 -10.06 -3.08 3.35
C PHE A 215 -10.99 -2.98 2.14
N HIS A 216 -11.29 -4.09 1.47
CA HIS A 216 -12.45 -4.12 0.58
C HIS A 216 -13.70 -3.76 1.38
N VAL A 217 -14.68 -3.17 0.71
CA VAL A 217 -15.96 -2.85 1.34
C VAL A 217 -16.97 -3.94 1.04
N ASN A 218 -17.91 -4.16 1.94
CA ASN A 218 -18.99 -5.08 1.68
C ASN A 218 -19.80 -4.69 0.44
N PRO A 219 -20.30 -5.64 -0.38
CA PRO A 219 -21.20 -5.32 -1.48
C PRO A 219 -22.45 -4.52 -1.07
N SER A 220 -22.89 -4.62 0.18
CA SER A 220 -23.97 -3.84 0.78
C SER A 220 -23.51 -2.56 1.49
N SER A 221 -22.21 -2.27 1.46
CA SER A 221 -21.63 -1.05 2.05
C SER A 221 -22.23 0.20 1.41
N PRO A 222 -22.44 1.29 2.16
CA PRO A 222 -22.74 2.60 1.59
C PRO A 222 -21.64 3.09 0.63
N CYS A 223 -20.39 2.64 0.80
CA CYS A 223 -19.27 2.98 -0.07
C CYS A 223 -19.24 2.20 -1.40
N ALA A 224 -20.02 1.13 -1.53
CA ALA A 224 -20.05 0.31 -2.74
C ALA A 224 -20.76 1.01 -3.92
N PRO A 225 -20.36 0.73 -5.18
CA PRO A 225 -21.05 1.25 -6.36
C PRO A 225 -22.55 0.93 -6.34
N GLY A 226 -23.38 1.96 -6.53
CA GLY A 226 -24.84 1.82 -6.54
C GLY A 226 -25.52 1.98 -5.17
N ASN A 227 -24.76 1.99 -4.07
CA ASN A 227 -25.29 2.18 -2.72
C ASN A 227 -25.12 3.62 -2.19
N ASN A 228 -24.57 4.52 -2.99
CA ASN A 228 -24.40 5.94 -2.68
C ASN A 228 -24.77 6.85 -3.87
N SER A 229 -24.92 8.14 -3.57
CA SER A 229 -25.19 9.18 -4.57
C SER A 229 -23.96 9.59 -5.40
N CYS A 230 -22.80 8.96 -5.20
CA CYS A 230 -21.56 9.24 -5.93
C CYS A 230 -21.42 8.49 -7.25
N LEU A 231 -22.37 7.57 -7.53
CA LEU A 231 -22.45 6.79 -8.77
C LEU A 231 -21.16 6.01 -9.05
N GLY A 232 -20.47 5.56 -8.00
CA GLY A 232 -19.22 4.82 -8.08
C GLY A 232 -18.73 4.38 -6.70
N LEU A 233 -17.58 3.72 -6.69
CA LEU A 233 -16.89 3.31 -5.48
C LEU A 233 -16.39 4.54 -4.70
N VAL A 234 -16.51 4.49 -3.38
CA VAL A 234 -15.85 5.40 -2.44
C VAL A 234 -14.85 4.55 -1.64
N GLY A 235 -13.56 4.88 -1.70
CA GLY A 235 -12.48 4.10 -1.08
C GLY A 235 -11.49 3.48 -2.09
N ALA A 236 -10.43 2.88 -1.56
CA ALA A 236 -9.30 2.33 -2.31
C ALA A 236 -9.53 0.96 -2.93
N TYR A 237 -10.36 0.12 -2.30
CA TYR A 237 -10.60 -1.24 -2.75
C TYR A 237 -12.07 -1.46 -3.06
N ASP A 238 -12.31 -2.41 -3.96
CA ASP A 238 -13.64 -2.66 -4.50
C ASP A 238 -14.62 -3.27 -3.47
N ALA A 239 -15.86 -3.47 -3.92
CA ALA A 239 -16.96 -3.87 -3.06
C ALA A 239 -17.14 -5.41 -3.03
N VAL A 240 -16.14 -6.14 -2.56
CA VAL A 240 -16.14 -7.60 -2.47
C VAL A 240 -15.69 -8.05 -1.08
N CYS A 241 -16.56 -8.77 -0.35
CA CYS A 241 -16.17 -9.44 0.90
C CYS A 241 -16.08 -10.95 0.73
N GLY A 242 -15.08 -11.55 1.38
CA GLY A 242 -14.86 -12.99 1.30
C GLY A 242 -14.42 -13.47 -0.09
N GLY A 243 -13.92 -12.56 -0.93
CA GLY A 243 -13.22 -12.92 -2.14
C GLY A 243 -11.84 -13.49 -1.79
N ALA A 244 -11.43 -14.57 -2.45
CA ALA A 244 -10.02 -14.95 -2.45
C ALA A 244 -9.20 -13.72 -2.89
N TYR A 245 -8.10 -13.42 -2.21
CA TYR A 245 -7.10 -12.49 -2.73
C TYR A 245 -6.87 -12.83 -4.21
N THR A 246 -6.96 -11.88 -5.12
CA THR A 246 -7.05 -12.16 -6.57
C THR A 246 -5.72 -11.99 -7.29
N GLY A 247 -4.61 -11.92 -6.55
CA GLY A 247 -3.29 -11.63 -7.12
C GLY A 247 -3.09 -10.14 -7.41
N PRO A 248 -2.21 -9.78 -8.35
CA PRO A 248 -1.37 -10.67 -9.15
C PRO A 248 -0.13 -11.20 -8.39
N TYR A 249 0.03 -10.88 -7.10
CA TYR A 249 1.20 -11.27 -6.28
C TYR A 249 0.86 -12.24 -5.16
N TRP A 250 1.15 -13.51 -5.37
CA TRP A 250 0.90 -14.55 -4.39
C TRP A 250 2.12 -14.72 -3.48
N PHE A 251 1.98 -14.39 -2.20
CA PHE A 251 3.08 -14.43 -1.24
C PHE A 251 3.21 -15.81 -0.61
N VAL A 252 4.45 -16.30 -0.51
CA VAL A 252 4.79 -17.58 0.12
C VAL A 252 5.81 -17.34 1.23
N ALA A 253 5.53 -17.80 2.44
CA ALA A 253 6.34 -17.55 3.64
C ALA A 253 6.56 -18.83 4.45
N THR A 254 7.68 -18.95 5.16
CA THR A 254 7.94 -20.10 6.06
C THR A 254 6.97 -20.17 7.25
N TYR A 255 6.27 -19.07 7.55
CA TYR A 255 5.21 -18.98 8.56
C TYR A 255 3.79 -18.98 7.95
N GLY A 256 3.68 -19.16 6.63
CA GLY A 256 2.41 -19.14 5.91
C GLY A 256 1.55 -20.37 6.18
N ASN A 257 0.36 -20.41 5.59
CA ASN A 257 -0.58 -21.52 5.75
C ASN A 257 -1.43 -21.71 4.47
N ASP A 258 -1.43 -22.91 3.88
CA ASP A 258 -2.19 -23.18 2.64
C ASP A 258 -3.69 -23.43 2.88
N THR A 259 -4.14 -23.48 4.13
CA THR A 259 -5.56 -23.64 4.49
C THR A 259 -6.19 -22.32 4.92
N THR A 260 -5.46 -21.52 5.71
CA THR A 260 -5.97 -20.26 6.28
C THR A 260 -5.34 -19.02 5.62
N GLY A 261 -4.20 -19.16 4.95
CA GLY A 261 -3.61 -18.09 4.17
C GLY A 261 -4.41 -17.89 2.89
N ASN A 262 -4.64 -16.62 2.54
CA ASN A 262 -5.30 -16.27 1.28
C ASN A 262 -4.29 -15.93 0.17
N GLY A 263 -2.99 -15.94 0.46
CA GLY A 263 -1.92 -15.65 -0.50
C GLY A 263 -1.55 -14.17 -0.60
N SER A 264 -2.19 -13.32 0.21
CA SER A 264 -1.74 -11.93 0.41
C SER A 264 -0.45 -11.89 1.24
N MET A 265 0.21 -10.74 1.27
CA MET A 265 1.41 -10.53 2.09
C MET A 265 1.14 -10.69 3.60
N ALA A 266 -0.08 -10.38 4.05
CA ALA A 266 -0.49 -10.48 5.46
C ALA A 266 -0.82 -11.92 5.87
N ALA A 267 -1.38 -12.71 4.95
CA ALA A 267 -1.73 -14.11 5.16
C ALA A 267 -1.17 -14.99 4.03
N PRO A 268 0.17 -15.14 3.95
CA PRO A 268 0.83 -15.83 2.85
C PRO A 268 0.57 -17.33 2.88
N PHE A 269 0.75 -17.96 1.73
CA PHE A 269 0.77 -19.41 1.61
C PHE A 269 2.03 -20.01 2.25
N ALA A 270 1.93 -21.26 2.68
CA ALA A 270 3.05 -22.03 3.19
C ALA A 270 3.91 -22.64 2.07
N THR A 271 3.30 -22.95 0.93
CA THR A 271 3.97 -23.67 -0.16
C THR A 271 3.97 -22.94 -1.50
N ILE A 272 5.06 -23.11 -2.25
CA ILE A 272 5.24 -22.53 -3.59
C ILE A 272 4.25 -23.15 -4.58
N GLN A 273 4.08 -24.47 -4.51
CA GLN A 273 3.14 -25.17 -5.38
C GLN A 273 1.70 -24.69 -5.18
N HIS A 274 1.28 -24.43 -3.93
CA HIS A 274 -0.06 -23.89 -3.67
C HIS A 274 -0.22 -22.49 -4.27
N GLY A 275 0.81 -21.64 -4.17
CA GLY A 275 0.85 -20.35 -4.86
C GLY A 275 0.66 -20.48 -6.37
N ILE A 276 1.42 -21.36 -7.03
CA ILE A 276 1.28 -21.64 -8.47
C ILE A 276 -0.13 -22.16 -8.79
N ASP A 277 -0.69 -23.04 -7.97
CA ASP A 277 -1.98 -23.66 -8.21
C ASP A 277 -3.13 -22.64 -8.19
N VAL A 278 -3.06 -21.65 -7.30
CA VAL A 278 -4.06 -20.58 -7.18
C VAL A 278 -3.86 -19.48 -8.24
N ALA A 279 -2.61 -19.20 -8.62
CA ALA A 279 -2.27 -18.11 -9.54
C ALA A 279 -2.88 -18.24 -10.95
N SER A 280 -3.22 -17.11 -11.56
CA SER A 280 -3.60 -16.98 -12.97
C SER A 280 -2.37 -16.76 -13.87
N PHE A 281 -2.54 -16.92 -15.19
CA PHE A 281 -1.51 -16.56 -16.16
C PHE A 281 -1.14 -15.06 -16.03
N GLY A 282 0.15 -14.76 -15.95
CA GLY A 282 0.71 -13.43 -15.77
C GLY A 282 1.02 -13.06 -14.31
N ASP A 283 0.60 -13.88 -13.34
CA ASP A 283 0.83 -13.62 -11.93
C ASP A 283 2.27 -13.92 -11.49
N THR A 284 2.62 -13.39 -10.32
CA THR A 284 3.91 -13.59 -9.67
C THR A 284 3.73 -14.31 -8.34
N ILE A 285 4.50 -15.38 -8.13
CA ILE A 285 4.68 -16.02 -6.84
C ILE A 285 5.90 -15.37 -6.17
N MET A 286 5.66 -14.56 -5.14
CA MET A 286 6.67 -13.82 -4.40
C MET A 286 7.06 -14.58 -3.13
N ILE A 287 8.26 -15.14 -3.11
CA ILE A 287 8.76 -15.95 -1.99
C ILE A 287 9.54 -15.06 -1.01
N LEU A 288 9.06 -15.00 0.24
CA LEU A 288 9.71 -14.25 1.31
C LEU A 288 11.04 -14.92 1.75
N PRO A 289 11.90 -14.23 2.52
CA PRO A 289 13.15 -14.82 3.00
C PRO A 289 12.92 -16.06 3.86
N GLY A 290 13.73 -17.09 3.62
CA GLY A 290 13.62 -18.34 4.36
C GLY A 290 14.23 -19.54 3.64
N THR A 291 14.22 -20.67 4.33
CA THR A 291 14.53 -21.99 3.75
C THR A 291 13.24 -22.77 3.62
N TYR A 292 12.93 -23.18 2.39
CA TYR A 292 11.70 -23.88 2.04
C TYR A 292 12.03 -25.33 1.70
N SER A 293 11.52 -26.25 2.50
CA SER A 293 11.73 -27.70 2.39
C SER A 293 10.39 -28.43 2.42
N GLY A 294 10.41 -29.72 2.05
CA GLY A 294 9.23 -30.58 2.15
C GLY A 294 8.26 -30.47 0.97
N PRO A 295 7.16 -31.26 1.01
CA PRO A 295 6.16 -31.30 -0.06
C PRO A 295 5.59 -29.90 -0.39
N GLY A 296 5.43 -29.60 -1.68
CA GLY A 296 4.93 -28.32 -2.17
C GLY A 296 6.00 -27.21 -2.27
N ASN A 297 7.19 -27.43 -1.70
CA ASN A 297 8.33 -26.52 -1.79
C ASN A 297 9.52 -27.11 -2.56
N ARG A 298 9.41 -28.36 -3.00
CA ARG A 298 10.34 -29.08 -3.90
C ARG A 298 9.52 -29.87 -4.90
N GLU A 299 10.15 -30.30 -6.00
CA GLU A 299 9.46 -30.88 -7.16
C GLU A 299 8.31 -29.98 -7.65
N VAL A 300 8.52 -28.66 -7.57
CA VAL A 300 7.50 -27.66 -7.89
C VAL A 300 7.30 -27.61 -9.40
N ASN A 301 6.06 -27.81 -9.82
CA ASN A 301 5.67 -27.87 -11.22
C ASN A 301 4.86 -26.63 -11.60
N PHE A 302 5.27 -25.96 -12.68
CA PHE A 302 4.58 -24.77 -13.20
C PHE A 302 3.25 -25.09 -13.88
N LYS A 303 2.98 -26.37 -14.20
CA LYS A 303 1.73 -26.88 -14.78
C LYS A 303 1.31 -26.13 -16.06
N GLY A 304 2.29 -25.69 -16.86
CA GLY A 304 2.06 -24.95 -18.10
C GLY A 304 1.63 -23.49 -17.89
N LYS A 305 1.68 -22.97 -16.65
CA LYS A 305 1.31 -21.59 -16.35
C LYS A 305 2.44 -20.63 -16.66
N ALA A 306 2.11 -19.56 -17.37
CA ALA A 306 2.97 -18.40 -17.56
C ALA A 306 2.96 -17.54 -16.28
N VAL A 307 3.73 -17.94 -15.28
CA VAL A 307 3.87 -17.21 -14.00
C VAL A 307 5.34 -16.92 -13.70
N VAL A 308 5.59 -15.91 -12.88
CA VAL A 308 6.93 -15.60 -12.38
C VAL A 308 7.07 -16.14 -10.97
N VAL A 309 7.96 -17.09 -10.72
CA VAL A 309 8.34 -17.50 -9.36
C VAL A 309 9.66 -16.80 -9.02
N THR A 310 9.63 -15.94 -8.00
CA THR A 310 10.80 -15.16 -7.62
C THR A 310 10.93 -14.94 -6.11
N SER A 311 12.16 -14.70 -5.66
CA SER A 311 12.43 -14.24 -4.28
C SER A 311 12.13 -12.75 -4.10
N GLN A 312 11.84 -12.36 -2.86
CA GLN A 312 11.71 -10.95 -2.49
C GLN A 312 13.03 -10.17 -2.53
N PHE A 313 14.15 -10.76 -2.09
CA PHE A 313 15.43 -10.04 -1.93
C PHE A 313 16.62 -10.73 -2.60
N GLY A 314 16.35 -11.53 -3.63
CA GLY A 314 17.38 -12.22 -4.41
C GLY A 314 17.80 -13.58 -3.82
N PRO A 315 18.75 -14.26 -4.47
CA PRO A 315 19.08 -15.66 -4.16
C PRO A 315 19.66 -15.85 -2.76
N ASP A 316 20.30 -14.83 -2.18
CA ASP A 316 20.88 -14.91 -0.84
C ASP A 316 19.82 -14.97 0.27
N SER A 317 18.60 -14.50 0.02
CA SER A 317 17.54 -14.46 1.04
C SER A 317 16.67 -15.71 1.08
N THR A 318 16.59 -16.45 -0.04
CA THR A 318 15.57 -17.48 -0.23
C THR A 318 16.21 -18.75 -0.78
N THR A 319 16.14 -19.81 0.03
CA THR A 319 16.72 -21.12 -0.30
C THR A 319 15.63 -22.17 -0.47
N ILE A 320 15.67 -22.89 -1.58
CA ILE A 320 14.91 -24.11 -1.82
C ILE A 320 15.78 -25.30 -1.43
N GLU A 321 15.33 -26.03 -0.42
CA GLU A 321 16.00 -27.19 0.15
C GLU A 321 15.40 -28.47 -0.42
N CYS A 322 16.13 -29.10 -1.35
CA CYS A 322 15.60 -30.19 -2.15
C CYS A 322 15.59 -31.55 -1.44
N ASP A 323 16.38 -31.74 -0.38
CA ASP A 323 16.49 -33.00 0.36
C ASP A 323 16.68 -34.23 -0.56
N SER A 324 17.64 -34.17 -1.48
CA SER A 324 17.94 -35.22 -2.48
C SER A 324 16.91 -35.41 -3.60
N LEU A 325 15.93 -34.51 -3.75
CA LEU A 325 14.98 -34.49 -4.88
C LEU A 325 15.28 -33.33 -5.85
N ARG A 326 14.40 -33.09 -6.83
CA ARG A 326 14.46 -31.91 -7.70
C ARG A 326 13.88 -30.67 -6.99
N GLY A 327 14.30 -29.48 -7.42
CA GLY A 327 13.69 -28.22 -7.01
C GLY A 327 12.43 -27.92 -7.81
N PHE A 328 12.58 -27.83 -9.14
CA PHE A 328 11.53 -27.42 -10.07
C PHE A 328 11.45 -28.32 -11.31
N THR A 329 10.24 -28.45 -11.86
CA THR A 329 9.97 -29.16 -13.11
C THR A 329 9.16 -28.30 -14.08
N PHE A 330 9.56 -28.35 -15.35
CA PHE A 330 8.88 -27.73 -16.50
C PHE A 330 8.66 -28.81 -17.56
N GLU A 331 7.45 -29.34 -17.62
CA GLU A 331 7.11 -30.52 -18.45
C GLU A 331 5.75 -30.39 -19.15
N ASN A 332 5.18 -29.18 -19.16
CA ASN A 332 3.83 -28.90 -19.63
C ASN A 332 3.81 -27.78 -20.67
N GLN A 333 4.83 -27.72 -21.53
CA GLN A 333 4.99 -26.73 -22.60
C GLN A 333 5.13 -25.28 -22.09
N GLU A 334 5.73 -25.10 -20.91
CA GLU A 334 6.10 -23.77 -20.42
C GLU A 334 7.01 -23.05 -21.42
N ASP A 335 6.80 -21.75 -21.59
CA ASP A 335 7.58 -20.90 -22.49
C ASP A 335 8.32 -19.80 -21.70
N THR A 336 8.88 -18.81 -22.41
CA THR A 336 9.67 -17.73 -21.80
C THR A 336 8.87 -16.83 -20.84
N LEU A 337 7.55 -17.00 -20.73
CA LEU A 337 6.70 -16.31 -19.77
C LEU A 337 6.56 -17.09 -18.45
N SER A 338 6.99 -18.35 -18.40
CA SER A 338 7.19 -19.10 -17.16
C SER A 338 8.61 -18.83 -16.66
N VAL A 339 8.73 -18.00 -15.62
CA VAL A 339 10.01 -17.46 -15.17
C VAL A 339 10.37 -18.00 -13.80
N LEU A 340 11.60 -18.49 -13.63
CA LEU A 340 12.17 -18.86 -12.34
C LEU A 340 13.39 -17.98 -12.05
N SER A 341 13.29 -17.09 -11.06
CA SER A 341 14.33 -16.09 -10.82
C SER A 341 14.65 -15.88 -9.35
N GLY A 342 15.88 -15.47 -9.05
CA GLY A 342 16.25 -14.99 -7.72
C GLY A 342 16.29 -16.03 -6.59
N LEU A 343 16.37 -17.33 -6.87
CA LEU A 343 16.37 -18.36 -5.81
C LEU A 343 17.72 -19.08 -5.71
N THR A 344 18.12 -19.44 -4.49
CA THR A 344 19.16 -20.46 -4.27
C THR A 344 18.49 -21.83 -4.20
N ILE A 345 18.90 -22.79 -5.03
CA ILE A 345 18.40 -24.18 -5.01
C ILE A 345 19.58 -25.07 -4.60
N ARG A 346 19.41 -25.89 -3.55
CA ARG A 346 20.52 -26.70 -3.00
C ARG A 346 20.11 -28.10 -2.57
N HIS A 347 21.13 -28.95 -2.44
CA HIS A 347 21.05 -30.35 -2.03
C HIS A 347 20.06 -31.20 -2.86
N ALA A 348 19.96 -30.92 -4.16
CA ALA A 348 19.39 -31.84 -5.12
C ALA A 348 20.40 -32.98 -5.40
N SER A 349 19.94 -34.23 -5.44
CA SER A 349 20.73 -35.36 -5.97
C SER A 349 20.27 -35.83 -7.35
N GLU A 350 19.22 -35.20 -7.86
CA GLU A 350 18.78 -35.24 -9.26
C GLU A 350 19.12 -33.89 -9.93
N GLU A 351 18.54 -33.59 -11.09
CA GLU A 351 18.62 -32.26 -11.69
C GLU A 351 17.84 -31.25 -10.82
N ALA A 352 18.51 -30.19 -10.34
CA ALA A 352 17.86 -29.16 -9.52
C ALA A 352 16.67 -28.49 -10.25
N VAL A 353 16.77 -28.38 -11.57
CA VAL A 353 15.69 -27.96 -12.47
C VAL A 353 15.64 -28.93 -13.64
N TRP A 354 14.47 -29.49 -13.92
CA TRP A 354 14.22 -30.39 -15.05
C TRP A 354 13.31 -29.72 -16.07
N CYS A 355 13.70 -29.74 -17.34
CA CYS A 355 12.91 -29.23 -18.45
C CYS A 355 12.73 -30.32 -19.51
N ASP A 356 11.49 -30.66 -19.83
CA ASP A 356 11.12 -31.60 -20.90
C ASP A 356 10.05 -30.99 -21.81
N GLY A 357 10.39 -30.76 -23.08
CA GLY A 357 9.48 -30.10 -24.04
C GLY A 357 9.08 -28.66 -23.67
N ALA A 358 9.84 -28.00 -22.78
CA ALA A 358 9.58 -26.64 -22.28
C ALA A 358 10.78 -25.70 -22.50
N SER A 359 10.54 -24.39 -22.47
CA SER A 359 11.54 -23.33 -22.64
C SER A 359 11.30 -22.16 -21.66
N PRO A 360 11.34 -22.40 -20.33
CA PRO A 360 11.19 -21.37 -19.31
C PRO A 360 12.36 -20.38 -19.30
N LEU A 361 12.15 -19.24 -18.64
CA LEU A 361 13.16 -18.18 -18.46
C LEU A 361 13.85 -18.23 -17.09
#